data_AF-A0A956JSF6-F1
#
_entry.id   AF-A0A956JSF6-F1
#
_cell.length_a   1.000
_cell.length_b   1.000
_cell.length_c   1.000
_cell.angle_alpha   90.00
_cell.angle_beta   90.00
_cell.angle_gamma   90.00
#
_symmetry.space_group_name_H-M   'P 1'
#
loop_
_entity.id
_entity.type
_entity.pdbx_description
1 polymer ?
#
loop_
_entity_poly.entity_id
_entity_poly.type
_entity_poly.pdbx_seq_one_letter_code
_entity_poly.pdbx_strand_id
1 'polypeptide(L)'
;MAPRSEKSPESTAAADAINQISPIPESVVAVVHLYHEHLGEVVFPDVDSAALDAAVDAVLRAEQAEQAAREALARARAELAERDEALYRMAQRALAYARVFADGQPELAARVDTISLRRRPRKKGGDGGDAVTAGPPPTATRSRPRCSKRSSLRPRRMRESPTTSLNT
;
A
#
# COMPACT_ATOMS: atom_id res chain seq x y z
N MET A 1 56.82 -11.12 11.37
CA MET A 1 55.77 -10.09 11.56
C MET A 1 55.57 -9.40 10.23
N ALA A 2 54.42 -9.58 9.59
CA ALA A 2 54.04 -8.88 8.36
C ALA A 2 52.71 -8.16 8.63
N PRO A 3 52.59 -6.85 8.38
CA PRO A 3 51.33 -6.15 8.55
C PRO A 3 50.36 -6.52 7.43
N ARG A 4 49.20 -7.07 7.81
CA ARG A 4 48.05 -7.25 6.94
C ARG A 4 47.48 -5.87 6.62
N SER A 5 47.55 -5.46 5.35
CA SER A 5 46.76 -4.35 4.82
C SER A 5 45.28 -4.74 4.83
N GLU A 6 44.53 -4.22 5.78
CA GLU A 6 43.08 -4.27 5.76
C GLU A 6 42.57 -3.25 4.73
N LYS A 7 42.03 -3.76 3.61
CA LYS A 7 41.20 -2.97 2.71
C LYS A 7 39.89 -2.65 3.45
N SER A 8 39.69 -1.40 3.81
CA SER A 8 38.43 -0.89 4.35
C SER A 8 37.26 -1.15 3.37
N PRO A 9 36.18 -1.83 3.78
CA PRO A 9 35.00 -2.06 2.93
C PRO A 9 34.03 -0.87 2.89
N GLU A 10 34.26 0.20 3.65
CA GLU A 10 33.29 1.28 3.86
C GLU A 10 33.09 2.21 2.65
N SER A 11 34.07 2.30 1.74
CA SER A 11 34.00 3.20 0.58
C SER A 11 33.06 2.71 -0.53
N THR A 12 32.72 1.42 -0.58
CA THR A 12 31.92 0.84 -1.68
C THR A 12 30.41 1.03 -1.46
N ALA A 13 29.95 1.07 -0.21
CA ALA A 13 28.52 1.16 0.10
C ALA A 13 27.92 2.55 -0.15
N ALA A 14 28.71 3.62 0.04
CA ALA A 14 28.27 4.98 -0.24
C ALA A 14 28.20 5.27 -1.75
N ALA A 15 29.16 4.76 -2.53
CA ALA A 15 29.15 4.85 -3.99
C ALA A 15 27.95 4.11 -4.59
N ASP A 16 27.62 2.92 -4.07
CA ASP A 16 26.47 2.13 -4.54
C ASP A 16 25.12 2.81 -4.23
N ALA A 17 25.02 3.53 -3.10
CA ALA A 17 23.84 4.35 -2.79
C ALA A 17 23.71 5.58 -3.70
N ILE A 18 24.82 6.23 -4.07
CA ILE A 18 24.83 7.36 -5.03
C ILE A 18 24.49 6.86 -6.45
N ASN A 19 24.97 5.67 -6.80
CA ASN A 19 24.65 4.96 -8.03
C ASN A 19 23.15 4.55 -8.11
N GLN A 20 22.47 4.43 -6.96
CA GLN A 20 21.01 4.22 -6.90
C GLN A 20 20.19 5.52 -6.99
N ILE A 21 20.81 6.67 -6.72
CA ILE A 21 20.16 8.00 -6.75
C ILE A 21 20.30 8.65 -8.13
N SER A 22 21.33 8.30 -8.89
CA SER A 22 21.52 8.79 -10.25
C SER A 22 20.94 7.81 -11.27
N PRO A 23 20.22 8.27 -12.30
CA PRO A 23 19.64 7.39 -13.31
C PRO A 23 20.69 6.73 -14.22
N ILE A 24 21.89 7.29 -14.27
CA ILE A 24 22.99 6.83 -15.10
C ILE A 24 24.02 6.14 -14.19
N PRO A 25 24.39 4.88 -14.48
CA PRO A 25 25.34 4.16 -13.66
C PRO A 25 26.75 4.75 -13.78
N GLU A 26 27.53 4.69 -12.69
CA GLU A 26 28.89 5.26 -12.61
C GLU A 26 29.82 4.72 -13.72
N SER A 27 29.67 3.44 -14.08
CA SER A 27 30.45 2.83 -15.16
C SER A 27 30.20 3.48 -16.53
N VAL A 28 28.98 3.95 -16.79
CA VAL A 28 28.64 4.67 -18.04
C VAL A 28 29.20 6.08 -17.99
N VAL A 29 29.11 6.76 -16.84
CA VAL A 29 29.74 8.08 -16.63
C VAL A 29 31.25 8.02 -16.87
N ALA A 30 31.93 6.97 -16.38
CA ALA A 30 33.36 6.76 -16.62
C ALA A 30 33.69 6.58 -18.11
N VAL A 31 32.83 5.90 -18.88
CA VAL A 31 33.00 5.79 -20.35
C VAL A 31 32.83 7.14 -21.04
N VAL A 32 31.83 7.93 -20.64
CA VAL A 32 31.64 9.28 -21.18
C VAL A 32 32.87 10.16 -20.90
N HIS A 33 33.39 10.12 -19.67
CA HIS A 33 34.64 10.81 -19.30
C HIS A 33 35.83 10.36 -20.15
N LEU A 34 36.00 9.04 -20.34
CA LEU A 34 37.06 8.48 -21.18
C LEU A 34 37.00 9.03 -22.61
N TYR A 35 35.79 9.14 -23.18
CA TYR A 35 35.60 9.69 -24.52
C TYR A 35 35.96 11.16 -24.59
N HIS A 36 35.60 11.95 -23.57
CA HIS A 36 35.96 13.37 -23.49
C HIS A 36 37.47 13.61 -23.30
N GLU A 37 38.13 12.82 -22.46
CA GLU A 37 39.54 13.06 -22.07
C GLU A 37 40.56 12.47 -23.04
N HIS A 38 40.24 11.34 -23.67
CA HIS A 38 41.23 10.57 -24.44
C HIS A 38 40.83 10.28 -25.88
N LEU A 39 39.55 10.39 -26.24
CA LEU A 39 39.05 10.01 -27.56
C LEU A 39 38.27 11.13 -28.27
N GLY A 40 38.38 12.39 -27.81
CA GLY A 40 37.60 13.50 -28.33
C GLY A 40 37.82 13.84 -29.81
N GLU A 41 38.97 13.45 -30.37
CA GLU A 41 39.28 13.61 -31.80
C GLU A 41 38.85 12.41 -32.66
N VAL A 42 38.46 11.29 -32.03
CA VAL A 42 38.13 10.05 -32.72
C VAL A 42 36.63 9.94 -32.92
N VAL A 43 36.20 10.08 -34.18
CA VAL A 43 34.80 9.90 -34.57
C VAL A 43 34.60 8.46 -35.01
N PHE A 44 33.94 7.66 -34.18
CA PHE A 44 33.41 6.37 -34.61
C PHE A 44 32.00 6.57 -35.16
N PRO A 45 31.59 5.80 -36.17
CA PRO A 45 30.20 5.80 -36.61
C PRO A 45 29.30 5.40 -35.44
N ASP A 46 28.29 6.23 -35.18
CA ASP A 46 27.27 6.12 -34.12
C ASP A 46 27.73 6.33 -32.67
N VAL A 47 29.04 6.39 -32.39
CA VAL A 47 29.56 6.55 -31.02
C VAL A 47 30.72 7.55 -30.99
N ASP A 48 30.39 8.80 -30.73
CA ASP A 48 31.34 9.86 -30.40
C ASP A 48 30.93 10.56 -29.08
N SER A 49 31.74 11.51 -28.62
CA SER A 49 31.45 12.27 -27.41
C SER A 49 30.10 13.00 -27.49
N ALA A 50 29.77 13.56 -28.66
CA ALA A 50 28.51 14.26 -28.87
C ALA A 50 27.28 13.34 -28.79
N ALA A 51 27.37 12.14 -29.36
CA ALA A 51 26.31 11.12 -29.30
C ALA A 51 26.14 10.60 -27.87
N LEU A 52 27.23 10.42 -27.13
CA LEU A 52 27.20 10.02 -25.72
C LEU A 52 26.55 11.10 -24.85
N ASP A 53 26.91 12.38 -25.03
CA ASP A 53 26.30 13.50 -24.32
C ASP A 53 24.80 13.61 -24.64
N ALA A 54 24.43 13.48 -25.92
CA ALA A 54 23.02 13.48 -26.33
C ALA A 54 22.23 12.31 -25.71
N ALA A 55 22.84 11.14 -25.56
CA ALA A 55 22.24 9.99 -24.91
C ALA A 55 22.07 10.21 -23.40
N VAL A 56 23.08 10.77 -22.73
CA VAL A 56 23.01 11.18 -21.31
C VAL A 56 21.86 12.18 -21.10
N ASP A 57 21.80 13.23 -21.91
CA ASP A 57 20.73 14.24 -21.86
C ASP A 57 19.35 13.64 -22.13
N ALA A 58 19.24 12.64 -23.01
CA ALA A 58 18.00 11.94 -23.27
C ALA A 58 17.52 11.15 -22.04
N VAL A 59 18.43 10.46 -21.34
CA VAL A 59 18.11 9.73 -20.10
C VAL A 59 17.66 10.68 -19.00
N LEU A 60 18.38 11.78 -18.78
CA LEU A 60 18.02 12.78 -17.76
C LEU A 60 16.64 13.41 -18.04
N ARG A 61 16.34 13.72 -19.30
CA ARG A 61 15.00 14.22 -19.69
C ARG A 61 13.90 13.17 -19.48
N ALA A 62 14.18 11.90 -19.78
CA ALA A 62 13.24 10.83 -19.57
C ALA A 62 12.94 10.61 -18.08
N GLU A 63 13.96 10.68 -17.22
CA GLU A 63 13.79 10.60 -15.76
C GLU A 63 12.93 11.75 -15.23
N GLN A 64 13.20 12.99 -15.65
CA GLN A 64 12.40 14.15 -15.25
C GLN A 64 10.93 13.99 -15.68
N ALA A 65 10.69 13.50 -16.89
CA ALA A 65 9.35 13.23 -17.39
C ALA A 65 8.66 12.12 -16.58
N GLU A 66 9.37 11.06 -16.22
CA GLU A 66 8.86 9.99 -15.37
C GLU A 66 8.48 10.52 -13.99
N GLN A 67 9.35 11.31 -13.37
CA GLN A 67 9.10 11.89 -12.05
C GLN A 67 7.87 12.80 -12.06
N ALA A 68 7.74 13.66 -13.07
CA ALA A 68 6.55 14.50 -13.25
C ALA A 68 5.27 13.66 -13.43
N ALA A 69 5.33 12.57 -14.20
CA ALA A 69 4.21 11.67 -14.40
C ALA A 69 3.81 10.93 -13.12
N ARG A 70 4.79 10.49 -12.31
CA ARG A 70 4.56 9.85 -11.00
C ARG A 70 3.87 10.81 -10.03
N GLU A 71 4.28 12.08 -10.00
CA GLU A 71 3.64 13.11 -9.19
C GLU A 71 2.20 13.41 -9.66
N ALA A 72 1.98 13.53 -10.97
CA ALA A 72 0.65 13.72 -11.53
C ALA A 72 -0.29 12.54 -11.18
N LEU A 73 0.22 11.31 -11.26
CA LEU A 73 -0.52 10.11 -10.87
C LEU A 73 -0.87 10.10 -9.38
N ALA A 74 0.06 10.52 -8.51
CA ALA A 74 -0.19 10.63 -7.08
C ALA A 74 -1.30 11.64 -6.77
N ARG A 75 -1.27 12.81 -7.43
CA ARG A 75 -2.32 13.84 -7.32
C ARG A 75 -3.68 13.33 -7.80
N ALA A 76 -3.73 12.70 -8.97
CA ALA A 76 -4.96 12.15 -9.51
C ALA A 76 -5.58 11.08 -8.60
N ARG A 77 -4.75 10.24 -7.96
CA ARG A 77 -5.22 9.23 -6.99
C ARG A 77 -5.77 9.87 -5.71
N ALA A 78 -5.14 10.94 -5.22
CA ALA A 78 -5.64 11.68 -4.07
C ALA A 78 -7.00 12.32 -4.38
N GLU A 79 -7.12 12.99 -5.52
CA GLU A 79 -8.35 13.64 -5.96
C GLU A 79 -9.50 12.63 -6.17
N LEU A 80 -9.20 11.47 -6.76
CA LEU A 80 -10.17 10.38 -6.88
C LEU A 80 -10.67 9.92 -5.50
N ALA A 81 -9.76 9.73 -4.53
CA ALA A 81 -10.14 9.30 -3.19
C ALA A 81 -11.00 10.33 -2.45
N GLU A 82 -10.76 11.62 -2.67
CA GLU A 82 -11.59 12.71 -2.14
C GLU A 82 -12.98 12.71 -2.77
N ARG A 83 -13.07 12.61 -4.10
CA ARG A 83 -14.35 12.55 -4.83
C ARG A 83 -15.17 11.33 -4.45
N ASP A 84 -14.53 10.17 -4.33
CA ASP A 84 -15.19 8.93 -3.88
C ASP A 84 -15.79 9.08 -2.47
N GLU A 85 -15.08 9.74 -1.56
CA GLU A 85 -15.56 9.98 -0.20
C GLU A 85 -16.72 11.00 -0.18
N ALA A 86 -16.63 12.06 -0.98
CA ALA A 86 -17.70 13.04 -1.12
C ALA A 86 -18.97 12.37 -1.66
N LEU A 87 -18.84 11.56 -2.71
CA LEU A 87 -19.94 10.80 -3.30
C LEU A 87 -20.54 9.82 -2.29
N TYR A 88 -19.71 9.11 -1.52
CA TYR A 88 -20.18 8.19 -0.50
C TYR A 88 -21.01 8.90 0.58
N ARG A 89 -20.55 10.05 1.07
CA ARG A 89 -21.31 10.86 2.05
C ARG A 89 -22.64 11.36 1.47
N MET A 90 -22.65 11.79 0.21
CA MET A 90 -23.87 12.20 -0.47
C MET A 90 -24.85 11.02 -0.60
N ALA A 91 -24.37 9.85 -0.99
CA ALA A 91 -25.19 8.64 -1.11
C ALA A 91 -25.77 8.21 0.25
N GLN A 92 -25.01 8.31 1.34
CA GLN A 92 -25.52 8.03 2.68
C GLN A 92 -26.65 9.00 3.07
N ARG A 93 -26.49 10.29 2.82
CA ARG A 93 -27.55 11.30 3.05
C ARG A 93 -28.77 11.04 2.19
N ALA A 94 -28.57 10.72 0.91
CA ALA A 94 -29.65 10.39 -0.01
C ALA A 94 -30.46 9.16 0.46
N LEU A 95 -29.79 8.11 0.94
CA LEU A 95 -30.48 6.95 1.53
C LEU A 95 -31.25 7.31 2.80
N ALA A 96 -30.70 8.18 3.65
CA ALA A 96 -31.41 8.65 4.84
C ALA A 96 -32.70 9.40 4.46
N TYR A 97 -32.64 10.28 3.44
CA TYR A 97 -33.82 10.98 2.94
C TYR A 97 -34.83 10.03 2.27
N ALA A 98 -34.35 9.05 1.50
CA ALA A 98 -35.20 8.04 0.90
C ALA A 98 -35.95 7.21 1.95
N ARG A 99 -35.32 6.89 3.09
CA ARG A 99 -35.97 6.20 4.21
C ARG A 99 -37.09 7.02 4.83
N VAL A 100 -36.87 8.31 5.07
CA VAL A 100 -37.90 9.21 5.61
C VAL A 100 -39.10 9.30 4.65
N PHE A 101 -38.83 9.39 3.35
CA PHE A 101 -39.90 9.43 2.34
C PHE A 101 -40.66 8.10 2.22
N ALA A 102 -39.98 6.98 2.46
CA ALA A 102 -40.54 5.64 2.34
C ALA A 102 -41.40 5.19 3.54
N ASP A 103 -41.45 5.96 4.63
CA ASP A 103 -42.19 5.60 5.86
C ASP A 103 -43.70 5.34 5.61
N GLY A 104 -44.27 6.01 4.59
CA GLY A 104 -45.66 5.78 4.15
C GLY A 104 -45.83 4.77 3.01
N GLN A 105 -44.76 4.12 2.54
CA GLN A 105 -44.76 3.27 1.34
C GLN A 105 -43.97 1.97 1.59
N PRO A 106 -44.63 0.88 2.03
CA PRO A 106 -43.94 -0.34 2.47
C PRO A 106 -43.11 -1.01 1.36
N GLU A 107 -43.58 -0.95 0.11
CA GLU A 107 -42.82 -1.46 -1.04
C GLU A 107 -41.54 -0.66 -1.32
N LEU A 108 -41.57 0.65 -1.08
CA LEU A 108 -40.41 1.52 -1.27
C LEU A 108 -39.40 1.34 -0.14
N ALA A 109 -39.88 1.19 1.11
CA ALA A 109 -39.03 0.96 2.27
C ALA A 109 -38.21 -0.33 2.11
N ALA A 110 -38.84 -1.44 1.69
CA ALA A 110 -38.17 -2.71 1.43
C ALA A 110 -37.05 -2.59 0.37
N ARG A 111 -37.28 -1.79 -0.68
CA ARG A 111 -36.27 -1.53 -1.72
C ARG A 111 -35.09 -0.73 -1.19
N VAL A 112 -35.34 0.31 -0.40
CA VAL A 112 -34.29 1.17 0.17
C VAL A 112 -33.43 0.38 1.17
N ASP A 113 -34.03 -0.48 1.99
CA ASP A 113 -33.29 -1.28 2.97
C ASP A 113 -32.40 -2.37 2.35
N THR A 114 -32.70 -2.78 1.13
CA THR A 114 -31.82 -3.69 0.37
C THR A 114 -30.51 -3.01 -0.05
N ILE A 115 -30.49 -1.67 -0.16
CA ILE A 115 -29.32 -0.92 -0.60
C ILE A 115 -28.34 -0.72 0.57
N SER A 116 -27.26 -1.51 0.57
CA SER A 116 -26.17 -1.40 1.54
C SER A 116 -24.94 -0.71 0.94
N LEU A 117 -24.67 0.53 1.33
CA LEU A 117 -23.44 1.23 0.95
C LEU A 117 -22.26 0.71 1.78
N ARG A 118 -21.36 -0.06 1.15
CA ARG A 118 -20.10 -0.46 1.78
C ARG A 118 -19.02 0.56 1.46
N ARG A 119 -18.43 1.14 2.50
CA ARG A 119 -17.24 1.99 2.36
C ARG A 119 -16.08 1.13 1.85
N ARG A 120 -15.44 1.54 0.76
CA ARG A 120 -14.23 0.89 0.26
C ARG A 120 -13.10 1.08 1.31
N PRO A 121 -12.38 0.03 1.71
CA PRO A 121 -11.31 0.16 2.69
C PRO A 121 -10.21 1.05 2.11
N ARG A 122 -9.89 2.16 2.78
CA ARG A 122 -8.71 2.97 2.45
C ARG A 122 -7.48 2.13 2.78
N LYS A 123 -6.64 1.84 1.80
CA LYS A 123 -5.33 1.22 2.04
C LYS A 123 -4.49 2.24 2.78
N LYS A 124 -4.35 2.06 4.09
CA LYS A 124 -3.54 2.89 4.98
C LYS A 124 -2.07 2.61 4.67
N GLY A 125 -1.52 3.23 3.61
CA GLY A 125 -0.08 3.52 3.54
C GLY A 125 0.11 4.83 4.32
N GLY A 126 0.94 4.93 5.34
CA GLY A 126 2.26 4.31 5.47
C GLY A 126 3.32 5.39 5.30
N ASP A 127 3.15 6.50 6.02
CA ASP A 127 4.18 7.50 6.30
C ASP A 127 3.79 8.13 7.64
N GLY A 128 4.64 7.93 8.66
CA GLY A 128 4.31 8.27 10.03
C GLY A 128 4.99 7.35 11.03
N GLY A 129 6.31 7.53 11.16
CA GLY A 129 7.03 7.55 12.43
C GLY A 129 7.09 6.26 13.25
N ASP A 130 8.32 5.81 13.49
CA ASP A 130 8.75 5.06 14.66
C ASP A 130 7.92 5.38 15.92
N ALA A 131 6.94 4.52 16.20
CA ALA A 131 6.47 4.28 17.55
C ALA A 131 7.01 2.90 17.94
N VAL A 132 8.27 2.90 18.38
CA VAL A 132 8.83 1.85 19.23
C VAL A 132 7.87 1.67 20.40
N THR A 133 6.98 0.68 20.27
CA THR A 133 6.35 0.05 21.42
C THR A 133 6.96 -1.32 21.50
N ALA A 134 8.01 -1.43 22.31
CA ALA A 134 8.60 -2.69 22.72
C ALA A 134 7.51 -3.53 23.41
N GLY A 135 6.96 -4.49 22.68
CA GLY A 135 6.19 -5.61 23.20
C GLY A 135 6.82 -6.90 22.68
N PRO A 136 7.10 -7.90 23.53
CA PRO A 136 7.83 -9.10 23.14
C PRO A 136 7.06 -9.94 22.10
N PRO A 137 7.77 -10.70 21.25
CA PRO A 137 7.21 -11.32 20.05
C PRO A 137 6.24 -12.47 20.37
N PRO A 138 5.07 -12.58 19.69
CA PRO A 138 4.31 -13.81 19.71
C PRO A 138 5.04 -14.86 18.87
N THR A 139 5.66 -15.82 19.55
CA THR A 139 6.16 -17.03 18.91
C THR A 139 5.00 -17.81 18.28
N ALA A 140 5.22 -18.22 17.04
CA ALA A 140 4.33 -19.06 16.29
C ALA A 140 4.14 -20.41 17.00
N THR A 141 2.90 -20.73 17.39
CA THR A 141 2.49 -22.11 17.65
C THR A 141 1.33 -22.46 16.73
N ARG A 142 1.70 -23.18 15.68
CA ARG A 142 0.82 -23.89 14.75
C ARG A 142 -0.04 -24.90 15.52
N SER A 143 -1.24 -25.17 14.98
CA SER A 143 -2.03 -26.40 15.18
C SER A 143 -2.97 -26.45 16.40
N ARG A 144 -4.25 -26.11 16.18
CA ARG A 144 -5.37 -26.86 16.78
C ARG A 144 -6.38 -27.24 15.69
N PRO A 145 -6.64 -28.55 15.46
CA PRO A 145 -7.51 -29.02 14.41
C PRO A 145 -8.98 -28.80 14.80
N ARG A 146 -9.81 -28.53 13.79
CA ARG A 146 -11.27 -28.48 13.92
C ARG A 146 -11.86 -29.90 13.89
N CYS A 147 -12.87 -30.08 14.74
CA CYS A 147 -14.03 -30.99 14.61
C CYS A 147 -13.83 -32.49 14.89
N SER A 148 -14.59 -33.03 15.87
CA SER A 148 -15.43 -34.21 15.62
C SER A 148 -16.61 -34.30 16.61
N LYS A 149 -17.71 -34.85 16.10
CA LYS A 149 -19.06 -34.98 16.68
C LYS A 149 -19.18 -36.18 17.62
N ARG A 150 -19.97 -36.06 18.69
CA ARG A 150 -20.98 -37.05 19.21
C ARG A 150 -21.55 -36.48 20.52
N SER A 151 -22.78 -35.98 20.57
CA SER A 151 -24.03 -36.76 20.64
C SER A 151 -23.94 -37.96 21.59
N SER A 152 -24.40 -37.79 22.83
CA SER A 152 -25.34 -38.75 23.44
C SER A 152 -25.89 -38.23 24.77
N LEU A 153 -27.23 -38.08 24.81
CA LEU A 153 -28.12 -38.46 25.91
C LEU A 153 -28.12 -37.59 27.19
N ARG A 154 -29.15 -36.76 27.36
CA ARG A 154 -30.37 -37.12 28.13
C ARG A 154 -31.46 -36.02 28.08
N PRO A 155 -32.74 -36.36 28.29
CA PRO A 155 -33.89 -35.66 27.75
C PRO A 155 -34.60 -34.69 28.70
N ARG A 156 -35.46 -33.86 28.10
CA ARG A 156 -36.55 -33.07 28.70
C ARG A 156 -37.40 -33.85 29.73
N ARG A 157 -37.73 -33.17 30.83
CA ARG A 157 -39.00 -33.28 31.59
C ARG A 157 -39.23 -31.89 32.22
N MET A 158 -40.00 -30.98 31.61
CA MET A 158 -41.46 -30.80 31.73
C MET A 158 -42.00 -30.88 33.17
N ARG A 159 -42.67 -29.77 33.55
CA ARG A 159 -43.84 -29.69 34.47
C ARG A 159 -43.49 -29.90 35.96
N GLU A 160 -43.91 -29.09 36.93
CA GLU A 160 -45.14 -28.31 37.14
C GLU A 160 -44.90 -27.14 38.11
N SER A 161 -45.48 -25.97 37.83
CA SER A 161 -46.12 -25.10 38.84
C SER A 161 -47.63 -25.42 38.81
N PRO A 162 -48.52 -24.96 39.72
CA PRO A 162 -48.40 -24.26 41.01
C PRO A 162 -49.23 -24.94 42.13
N THR A 163 -49.12 -24.52 43.39
CA THR A 163 -50.27 -24.62 44.32
C THR A 163 -50.40 -23.39 45.20
N THR A 164 -51.61 -22.87 45.15
CA THR A 164 -52.25 -21.76 45.85
C THR A 164 -52.45 -22.01 47.35
N SER A 165 -52.73 -20.92 48.09
CA SER A 165 -53.38 -20.81 49.41
C SER A 165 -52.47 -21.01 50.65
N LEU A 166 -52.60 -20.28 51.75
CA LEU A 166 -53.78 -19.63 52.34
C LEU A 166 -53.42 -18.35 53.13
N ASN A 167 -54.42 -17.49 53.17
CA ASN A 167 -54.65 -16.31 53.99
C ASN A 167 -54.77 -16.65 55.50
N THR A 168 -54.38 -15.75 56.41
CA THR A 168 -55.22 -15.20 57.51
C THR A 168 -54.54 -13.94 58.04
#